data_AF-A0A5P1RC88-F1
#
_entry.id   AF-A0A5P1RC88-F1
#
_cell.length_a   1.000
_cell.length_b   1.000
_cell.length_c   1.000
_cell.angle_alpha   90.00
_cell.angle_beta   90.00
_cell.angle_gamma   90.00
#
_symmetry.space_group_name_H-M   'P 1'
#
loop_
_entity.id
_entity.type
_entity.pdbx_description
1 polymer ?
#
loop_
_entity_poly.entity_id
_entity_poly.type
_entity_poly.pdbx_seq_one_letter_code
_entity_poly.pdbx_strand_id
1 'polypeptide(L)'
;MSPTLSDILVSLKSEYQQRMEANHYQLPFLTAETLCHEKLYLETDLLSRIIDEDPTLLAARASDLIADTNEQQNPSVGAIISSNIVMAALENLLAIAVESGWLDVDDEGHILVDEKELDPQREYPVTANYSQSELAQANLSKRTTSLLTKIFQAAEQEYLDQLDSEAHDAYQLALQVSGNHAIFAPEDIAPLVAENPLLLGLRSDDVLDEEMFSGDPPAGIIISGHLTHILLDQLLEIAESKGALAHDGEGHLILPEGDDDNPVIH
;
A
#
# COMPACT_ATOMS: atom_id res chain seq x y z
N MET A 1 16.32 3.97 4.72
CA MET A 1 16.70 2.55 4.77
C MET A 1 16.52 2.02 6.18
N SER A 2 15.49 1.21 6.36
CA SER A 2 15.18 0.54 7.63
C SER A 2 16.37 -0.32 8.10
N PRO A 3 16.76 -0.27 9.39
CA PRO A 3 17.78 -1.16 9.94
C PRO A 3 17.34 -2.63 9.88
N THR A 4 16.05 -2.91 10.14
CA THR A 4 15.50 -4.27 10.07
C THR A 4 15.59 -4.83 8.66
N LEU A 5 15.23 -4.04 7.65
CA LEU A 5 15.37 -4.45 6.24
C LEU A 5 16.85 -4.65 5.87
N SER A 6 17.73 -3.77 6.33
CA SER A 6 19.17 -3.89 6.08
C SER A 6 19.74 -5.20 6.62
N ASP A 7 19.35 -5.60 7.84
CA ASP A 7 19.78 -6.87 8.44
C ASP A 7 19.27 -8.08 7.65
N ILE A 8 18.01 -8.04 7.19
CA ILE A 8 17.43 -9.09 6.33
C ILE A 8 18.22 -9.21 5.02
N LEU A 9 18.52 -8.09 4.36
CA LEU A 9 19.28 -8.09 3.10
C LEU A 9 20.72 -8.57 3.28
N VAL A 10 21.38 -8.26 4.40
CA VAL A 10 22.71 -8.80 4.73
C VAL A 10 22.64 -10.32 4.94
N SER A 11 21.63 -10.81 5.64
CA SER A 11 21.42 -12.25 5.82
C SER A 11 21.15 -12.94 4.48
N LEU A 12 20.32 -12.34 3.62
CA LEU A 12 20.01 -12.81 2.28
C LEU A 12 21.28 -12.94 1.43
N LYS A 13 22.14 -11.92 1.46
CA LYS A 13 23.44 -11.94 0.76
C LYS A 13 24.32 -13.08 1.23
N SER A 14 24.43 -13.30 2.55
CA SER A 14 25.22 -14.41 3.09
C SER A 14 24.65 -15.76 2.67
N GLU A 15 23.33 -15.92 2.65
CA GLU A 15 22.67 -17.16 2.23
C GLU A 15 22.86 -17.41 0.73
N TYR A 16 22.79 -16.35 -0.10
CA TYR A 16 23.07 -16.42 -1.52
C TYR A 16 24.48 -16.97 -1.79
N GLN A 17 25.50 -16.40 -1.15
CA GLN A 17 26.88 -16.87 -1.29
C GLN A 17 27.05 -18.34 -0.88
N GLN A 18 26.43 -18.76 0.23
CA GLN A 18 26.46 -20.16 0.67
C GLN A 18 25.78 -21.11 -0.32
N ARG A 19 24.62 -20.73 -0.88
CA ARG A 19 23.92 -21.52 -1.90
C ARG A 19 24.74 -21.62 -3.18
N MET A 20 25.38 -20.53 -3.59
CA MET A 20 26.26 -20.52 -4.77
C MET A 20 27.51 -21.39 -4.57
N GLU A 21 28.13 -21.36 -3.38
CA GLU A 21 29.25 -22.28 -3.05
C GLU A 21 28.82 -23.75 -3.11
N ALA A 22 27.65 -24.07 -2.54
CA ALA A 22 27.10 -25.43 -2.51
C ALA A 22 26.76 -25.95 -3.93
N ASN A 23 26.25 -25.07 -4.80
CA ASN A 23 25.87 -25.38 -6.19
C ASN A 23 27.04 -25.24 -7.17
N HIS A 24 28.28 -25.08 -6.68
CA HIS A 24 29.48 -24.93 -7.51
C HIS A 24 29.38 -23.78 -8.53
N TYR A 25 28.77 -22.67 -8.09
CA TYR A 25 28.59 -21.44 -8.85
C TYR A 25 27.72 -21.59 -10.12
N GLN A 26 26.81 -22.57 -10.12
CA GLN A 26 25.88 -22.79 -11.22
C GLN A 26 24.55 -22.06 -10.98
N LEU A 27 23.94 -21.58 -12.06
CA LEU A 27 22.62 -20.95 -12.11
C LEU A 27 22.46 -19.77 -11.10
N PRO A 28 23.32 -18.74 -11.19
CA PRO A 28 23.34 -17.61 -10.27
C PRO A 28 22.07 -16.77 -10.28
N PHE A 29 21.43 -16.59 -11.44
CA PHE A 29 20.19 -15.82 -11.54
C PHE A 29 19.05 -16.58 -10.88
N LEU A 30 18.86 -17.85 -11.23
CA LEU A 30 17.81 -18.70 -10.68
C LEU A 30 17.91 -18.82 -9.15
N THR A 31 19.15 -18.96 -8.65
CA THR A 31 19.40 -19.07 -7.20
C THR A 31 19.06 -17.77 -6.49
N ALA A 32 19.39 -16.61 -7.07
CA ALA A 32 19.07 -15.30 -6.50
C ALA A 32 17.56 -15.05 -6.51
N GLU A 33 16.91 -15.29 -7.65
CA GLU A 33 15.47 -15.11 -7.84
C GLU A 33 14.66 -15.96 -6.86
N THR A 34 14.97 -17.26 -6.78
CA THR A 34 14.30 -18.18 -5.87
C THR A 34 14.49 -17.77 -4.41
N LEU A 35 15.72 -17.39 -4.03
CA LEU A 35 16.03 -16.98 -2.67
C LEU A 35 15.29 -15.69 -2.27
N CYS A 36 15.21 -14.69 -3.16
CA CYS A 36 14.46 -13.46 -2.89
C CYS A 36 12.97 -13.76 -2.63
N HIS A 37 12.33 -14.52 -3.51
CA HIS A 37 10.90 -14.85 -3.36
C HIS A 37 10.63 -15.73 -2.13
N GLU A 38 11.54 -16.63 -1.74
CA GLU A 38 11.41 -17.44 -0.52
C GLU A 38 11.47 -16.61 0.78
N LYS A 39 12.15 -15.46 0.77
CA LYS A 39 12.54 -14.76 2.01
C LYS A 39 11.95 -13.36 2.16
N LEU A 40 11.54 -12.72 1.08
CA LEU A 40 11.18 -11.29 1.06
C LEU A 40 9.68 -11.02 0.90
N TYR A 41 8.85 -12.06 0.75
CA TYR A 41 7.43 -11.98 1.09
C TYR A 41 7.27 -11.97 2.61
N LEU A 42 7.59 -10.83 3.20
CA LEU A 42 7.62 -10.61 4.63
C LEU A 42 6.22 -10.67 5.24
N GLU A 43 6.12 -11.27 6.42
CA GLU A 43 4.89 -11.30 7.21
C GLU A 43 4.37 -9.89 7.50
N THR A 44 3.05 -9.74 7.57
CA THR A 44 2.33 -8.46 7.70
C THR A 44 2.88 -7.57 8.83
N ASP A 45 3.10 -8.14 10.01
CA ASP A 45 3.56 -7.41 11.20
C ASP A 45 5.04 -7.02 11.12
N LEU A 46 5.85 -7.78 10.38
CA LEU A 46 7.25 -7.44 10.14
C LEU A 46 7.34 -6.32 9.09
N LEU A 47 6.53 -6.42 8.03
CA LEU A 47 6.49 -5.44 6.95
C LEU A 47 6.00 -4.08 7.46
N SER A 48 4.98 -4.04 8.33
CA SER A 48 4.48 -2.79 8.92
C SER A 48 5.55 -2.08 9.74
N ARG A 49 6.35 -2.82 10.51
CA ARG A 49 7.48 -2.26 11.26
C ARG A 49 8.57 -1.71 10.33
N ILE A 50 8.87 -2.41 9.24
CA ILE A 50 9.86 -1.94 8.26
C ILE A 50 9.38 -0.63 7.60
N ILE A 51 8.08 -0.51 7.33
CA ILE A 51 7.48 0.72 6.77
C ILE A 51 7.54 1.87 7.78
N ASP A 52 7.31 1.61 9.08
CA ASP A 52 7.50 2.62 10.14
C ASP A 52 8.94 3.12 10.22
N GLU A 53 9.92 2.22 10.00
CA GLU A 53 11.34 2.56 9.97
C GLU A 53 11.78 3.21 8.64
N ASP A 54 11.07 2.96 7.54
CA ASP A 54 11.34 3.50 6.21
C ASP A 54 10.06 3.79 5.41
N PRO A 55 9.44 4.97 5.63
CA PRO A 55 8.17 5.32 4.98
C PRO A 55 8.27 5.41 3.45
N THR A 56 9.47 5.58 2.89
CA THR A 56 9.66 5.70 1.44
C THR A 56 9.18 4.46 0.67
N LEU A 57 9.06 3.32 1.34
CA LEU A 57 8.49 2.09 0.78
C LEU A 57 7.03 2.24 0.34
N LEU A 58 6.27 3.17 0.91
CA LEU A 58 4.89 3.47 0.49
C LEU A 58 4.82 4.12 -0.90
N ALA A 59 5.94 4.59 -1.46
CA ALA A 59 6.00 5.07 -2.83
C ALA A 59 6.14 3.93 -3.87
N ALA A 60 6.25 2.68 -3.43
CA ALA A 60 6.32 1.50 -4.29
C ALA A 60 5.09 1.38 -5.18
N ARG A 61 5.30 0.84 -6.40
CA ARG A 61 4.27 0.66 -7.43
C ARG A 61 4.24 -0.79 -7.90
N ALA A 62 3.09 -1.28 -8.34
CA ALA A 62 2.95 -2.67 -8.75
C ALA A 62 3.73 -2.91 -10.06
N SER A 63 3.49 -2.04 -11.04
CA SER A 63 4.01 -2.16 -12.40
C SER A 63 3.87 -3.61 -12.90
N ASP A 64 4.91 -4.20 -13.50
CA ASP A 64 4.94 -5.61 -13.91
C ASP A 64 5.72 -6.51 -12.92
N LEU A 65 5.89 -6.07 -11.67
CA LEU A 65 6.77 -6.75 -10.69
C LEU A 65 6.11 -7.94 -9.98
N ILE A 66 4.79 -8.10 -10.11
CA ILE A 66 4.01 -9.09 -9.36
C ILE A 66 3.86 -10.34 -10.22
N ALA A 67 4.61 -11.38 -9.86
CA ALA A 67 4.62 -12.67 -10.55
C ALA A 67 3.43 -13.60 -10.17
N ASP A 68 2.74 -13.34 -9.06
CA ASP A 68 1.56 -14.11 -8.65
C ASP A 68 0.34 -13.70 -9.48
N THR A 69 -0.22 -14.65 -10.22
CA THR A 69 -1.40 -14.43 -11.08
C THR A 69 -2.65 -14.00 -10.31
N ASN A 70 -2.75 -14.34 -9.01
CA ASN A 70 -3.87 -13.92 -8.17
C ASN A 70 -3.75 -12.47 -7.70
N GLU A 71 -2.53 -11.93 -7.62
CA GLU A 71 -2.27 -10.57 -7.17
C GLU A 71 -2.04 -9.60 -8.35
N GLN A 72 -1.72 -10.10 -9.55
CA GLN A 72 -1.32 -9.27 -10.69
C GLN A 72 -2.35 -8.22 -11.11
N GLN A 73 -3.65 -8.54 -11.09
CA GLN A 73 -4.70 -7.63 -11.58
C GLN A 73 -5.12 -6.56 -10.57
N ASN A 74 -5.09 -6.88 -9.28
CA ASN A 74 -5.53 -5.98 -8.23
C ASN A 74 -4.73 -6.27 -6.96
N PRO A 75 -3.44 -5.91 -6.92
CA PRO A 75 -2.56 -6.32 -5.85
C PRO A 75 -2.88 -5.65 -4.52
N SER A 76 -2.64 -6.38 -3.44
CA SER A 76 -2.64 -5.79 -2.11
C SER A 76 -1.43 -4.86 -1.92
N VAL A 77 -1.59 -3.83 -1.09
CA VAL A 77 -0.53 -2.89 -0.70
C VAL A 77 0.73 -3.63 -0.22
N GLY A 78 0.56 -4.66 0.61
CA GLY A 78 1.65 -5.49 1.09
C GLY A 78 2.39 -6.21 -0.05
N ALA A 79 1.67 -6.77 -1.01
CA ALA A 79 2.25 -7.45 -2.18
C ALA A 79 3.05 -6.48 -3.06
N ILE A 80 2.55 -5.26 -3.27
CA ILE A 80 3.27 -4.20 -4.01
C ILE A 80 4.61 -3.92 -3.36
N ILE A 81 4.60 -3.64 -2.05
CA ILE A 81 5.82 -3.26 -1.32
C ILE A 81 6.81 -4.43 -1.28
N SER A 82 6.35 -5.64 -0.96
CA SER A 82 7.21 -6.82 -0.94
C SER A 82 7.82 -7.13 -2.30
N SER A 83 7.07 -6.99 -3.40
CA SER A 83 7.59 -7.24 -4.75
C SER A 83 8.65 -6.20 -5.16
N ASN A 84 8.50 -4.95 -4.72
CA ASN A 84 9.54 -3.92 -4.92
C ASN A 84 10.81 -4.24 -4.11
N ILE A 85 10.66 -4.72 -2.88
CA ILE A 85 11.79 -5.17 -2.06
C ILE A 85 12.50 -6.37 -2.71
N VAL A 86 11.73 -7.34 -3.23
CA VAL A 86 12.25 -8.50 -3.99
C VAL A 86 13.09 -8.04 -5.18
N MET A 87 12.55 -7.14 -6.00
CA MET A 87 13.23 -6.66 -7.20
C MET A 87 14.53 -5.93 -6.85
N ALA A 88 14.48 -5.00 -5.90
CA ALA A 88 15.67 -4.27 -5.45
C ALA A 88 16.72 -5.22 -4.84
N ALA A 89 16.31 -6.23 -4.09
CA ALA A 89 17.22 -7.23 -3.55
C ALA A 89 17.84 -8.11 -4.65
N LEU A 90 17.04 -8.51 -5.65
CA LEU A 90 17.49 -9.29 -6.79
C LEU A 90 18.57 -8.55 -7.57
N GLU A 91 18.35 -7.27 -7.91
CA GLU A 91 19.36 -6.43 -8.57
C GLU A 91 20.69 -6.40 -7.80
N ASN A 92 20.61 -6.27 -6.47
CA ASN A 92 21.80 -6.27 -5.62
C ASN A 92 22.51 -7.65 -5.61
N LEU A 93 21.78 -8.76 -5.60
CA LEU A 93 22.37 -10.11 -5.68
C LEU A 93 23.02 -10.37 -7.05
N LEU A 94 22.40 -9.91 -8.13
CA LEU A 94 22.94 -10.04 -9.48
C LEU A 94 24.21 -9.19 -9.65
N ALA A 95 24.25 -7.99 -9.08
CA ALA A 95 25.48 -7.18 -9.03
C ALA A 95 26.63 -7.95 -8.34
N ILE A 96 26.35 -8.63 -7.23
CA ILE A 96 27.35 -9.48 -6.55
C ILE A 96 27.78 -10.65 -7.42
N ALA A 97 26.87 -11.27 -8.17
CA ALA A 97 27.19 -12.36 -9.08
C ALA A 97 28.12 -11.90 -10.21
N VAL A 98 27.89 -10.71 -10.77
CA VAL A 98 28.77 -10.10 -11.77
C VAL A 98 30.14 -9.77 -11.16
N GLU A 99 30.18 -9.12 -9.99
CA GLU A 99 31.43 -8.81 -9.28
C GLU A 99 32.26 -10.06 -8.94
N SER A 100 31.57 -11.18 -8.68
CA SER A 100 32.19 -12.47 -8.36
C SER A 100 32.55 -13.30 -9.60
N GLY A 101 32.21 -12.84 -10.80
CA GLY A 101 32.46 -13.54 -12.07
C GLY A 101 31.58 -14.77 -12.30
N TRP A 102 30.40 -14.83 -11.69
CA TRP A 102 29.41 -15.88 -11.90
C TRP A 102 28.46 -15.56 -13.05
N LEU A 103 28.26 -14.27 -13.32
CA LEU A 103 27.52 -13.75 -14.47
C LEU A 103 28.41 -12.82 -15.27
N ASP A 104 28.26 -12.87 -16.59
CA ASP A 104 28.91 -11.94 -17.51
C ASP A 104 27.99 -10.76 -17.83
N VAL A 105 28.58 -9.67 -18.31
CA VAL A 105 27.85 -8.52 -18.85
C VAL A 105 28.21 -8.33 -20.31
N ASP A 106 27.26 -7.87 -21.12
CA ASP A 106 27.50 -7.52 -22.52
C ASP A 106 28.20 -6.15 -22.66
N ASP A 107 28.47 -5.76 -23.91
CA ASP A 107 29.14 -4.49 -24.24
C ASP A 107 28.29 -3.24 -23.88
N GLU A 108 26.99 -3.42 -23.61
CA GLU A 108 26.04 -2.37 -23.22
C GLU A 108 25.82 -2.33 -21.70
N GLY A 109 26.38 -3.28 -20.95
CA GLY A 109 26.26 -3.41 -19.50
C GLY A 109 25.05 -4.21 -19.02
N HIS A 110 24.36 -4.93 -19.92
CA HIS A 110 23.29 -5.83 -19.54
C HIS A 110 23.84 -7.17 -19.06
N ILE A 111 23.22 -7.72 -18.02
CA ILE A 111 23.59 -9.00 -17.43
C ILE A 111 23.18 -10.14 -18.37
N LEU A 112 24.14 -10.99 -18.74
CA LEU A 112 23.93 -12.15 -19.60
C LEU A 112 23.48 -13.35 -18.75
N VAL A 113 22.20 -13.70 -18.86
CA VAL A 113 21.60 -14.86 -18.16
C VAL A 113 21.47 -16.05 -19.11
N ASP A 114 21.83 -17.26 -18.66
CA ASP A 114 21.67 -18.48 -19.46
C ASP A 114 20.17 -18.74 -19.72
N GLU A 115 19.80 -19.09 -20.95
CA GLU A 115 18.42 -19.43 -21.33
C GLU A 115 17.83 -20.53 -20.42
N LYS A 116 18.66 -21.40 -19.84
CA LYS A 116 18.21 -22.44 -18.89
C LYS A 116 17.66 -21.87 -17.58
N GLU A 117 18.01 -20.65 -17.22
CA GLU A 117 17.55 -19.98 -15.99
C GLU A 117 16.25 -19.21 -16.20
N LEU A 118 16.01 -18.77 -17.44
CA LEU A 118 14.85 -17.99 -17.84
C LEU A 118 13.64 -18.92 -18.06
N ASP A 119 12.67 -18.85 -17.15
CA ASP A 119 11.38 -19.50 -17.31
C ASP A 119 10.26 -18.45 -17.22
N PRO A 120 9.67 -18.04 -18.36
CA PRO A 120 8.62 -17.03 -18.37
C PRO A 120 7.29 -17.53 -17.79
N GLN A 121 7.15 -18.83 -17.50
CA GLN A 121 5.97 -19.40 -16.85
C GLN A 121 6.16 -19.61 -15.35
N ARG A 122 7.30 -19.17 -14.80
CA ARG A 122 7.58 -19.35 -13.38
C ARG A 122 6.70 -18.42 -12.56
N GLU A 123 5.85 -19.02 -11.75
CA GLU A 123 5.01 -18.31 -10.79
C GLU A 123 5.66 -18.33 -9.41
N TYR A 124 5.67 -17.16 -8.77
CA TYR A 124 6.08 -17.00 -7.38
C TYR A 124 4.88 -16.55 -6.57
N PRO A 125 4.17 -17.48 -5.89
CA PRO A 125 2.99 -17.11 -5.12
C PRO A 125 3.39 -16.22 -3.95
N VAL A 126 2.60 -15.18 -3.70
CA VAL A 126 2.77 -14.34 -2.51
C VAL A 126 2.40 -15.19 -1.30
N THR A 127 3.39 -15.54 -0.48
CA THR A 127 3.19 -16.46 0.65
C THR A 127 2.59 -15.77 1.89
N ALA A 128 2.75 -14.46 2.00
CA ALA A 128 2.27 -13.67 3.13
C ALA A 128 0.77 -13.35 2.99
N ASN A 129 0.04 -13.43 4.10
CA ASN A 129 -1.38 -13.06 4.14
C ASN A 129 -1.56 -11.69 4.80
N TYR A 130 -1.60 -10.64 3.97
CA TYR A 130 -1.73 -9.25 4.43
C TYR A 130 -3.11 -8.89 5.01
N SER A 131 -4.09 -9.80 4.95
CA SER A 131 -5.38 -9.65 5.62
C SER A 131 -5.37 -10.17 7.06
N GLN A 132 -4.23 -10.67 7.55
CA GLN A 132 -4.07 -11.17 8.92
C GLN A 132 -2.92 -10.48 9.63
N SER A 133 -3.14 -10.11 10.89
CA SER A 133 -2.15 -9.44 11.74
C SER A 133 -2.46 -9.72 13.21
N GLU A 134 -1.49 -10.27 13.94
CA GLU A 134 -1.61 -10.47 15.40
C GLU A 134 -1.49 -9.12 16.12
N LEU A 135 -0.63 -8.24 15.62
CA LEU A 135 -0.44 -6.89 16.15
C LEU A 135 -1.72 -6.05 16.06
N ALA A 136 -2.44 -6.09 14.93
CA ALA A 136 -3.72 -5.41 14.77
C ALA A 136 -4.76 -5.94 15.77
N GLN A 137 -4.88 -7.26 15.92
CA GLN A 137 -5.80 -7.87 16.90
C GLN A 137 -5.46 -7.47 18.33
N ALA A 138 -4.17 -7.46 18.68
CA ALA A 138 -3.70 -7.01 19.99
C ALA A 138 -4.01 -5.53 20.21
N ASN A 139 -3.85 -4.68 19.20
CA ASN A 139 -4.12 -3.25 19.29
C ASN A 139 -5.61 -2.94 19.44
N LEU A 140 -6.51 -3.68 18.78
CA LEU A 140 -7.97 -3.57 18.98
C LEU A 140 -8.40 -3.80 20.44
N SER A 141 -7.64 -4.63 21.18
CA SER A 141 -7.93 -4.90 22.59
C SER A 141 -7.44 -3.81 23.55
N LYS A 142 -6.63 -2.85 23.08
CA LYS A 142 -6.10 -1.76 23.91
C LYS A 142 -7.15 -0.66 24.06
N ARG A 143 -7.32 -0.14 25.28
CA ARG A 143 -8.24 0.98 25.59
C ARG A 143 -7.69 2.37 25.21
N THR A 144 -6.81 2.43 24.22
CA THR A 144 -6.18 3.68 23.77
C THR A 144 -6.84 4.15 22.50
N THR A 145 -7.13 5.45 22.39
CA THR A 145 -7.64 6.05 21.15
C THR A 145 -6.58 5.94 20.07
N SER A 146 -6.93 5.28 18.96
CA SER A 146 -6.02 5.11 17.83
C SER A 146 -5.67 6.45 17.17
N LEU A 147 -4.56 6.50 16.44
CA LEU A 147 -4.18 7.68 15.66
C LEU A 147 -5.25 7.98 14.61
N LEU A 148 -5.72 6.97 13.89
CA LEU A 148 -6.78 7.11 12.89
C LEU A 148 -8.05 7.70 13.49
N THR A 149 -8.47 7.21 14.66
CA THR A 149 -9.64 7.74 15.38
C THR A 149 -9.48 9.22 15.72
N LYS A 150 -8.28 9.67 16.11
CA LYS A 150 -8.04 11.09 16.41
C LYS A 150 -8.17 11.96 15.18
N ILE A 151 -7.67 11.49 14.03
CA ILE A 151 -7.76 12.21 12.76
C ILE A 151 -9.23 12.33 12.35
N PHE A 152 -9.98 11.23 12.42
CA PHE A 152 -11.40 11.23 12.07
C PHE A 152 -12.23 12.09 13.00
N GLN A 153 -11.96 12.08 14.31
CA GLN A 153 -12.63 12.96 15.27
C GLN A 153 -12.34 14.45 15.02
N ALA A 154 -11.13 14.79 14.59
CA ALA A 154 -10.78 16.17 14.24
C ALA A 154 -11.56 16.62 12.99
N ALA A 155 -11.65 15.77 11.97
CA ALA A 155 -12.42 16.02 10.77
C ALA A 155 -13.93 16.14 11.06
N GLU A 156 -14.48 15.23 11.87
CA GLU A 156 -15.88 15.28 12.30
C GLU A 156 -16.21 16.57 13.05
N GLN A 157 -15.35 16.99 14.00
CA GLN A 157 -15.57 18.22 14.74
C GLN A 157 -15.55 19.45 13.82
N GLU A 158 -14.58 19.51 12.91
CA GLU A 158 -14.49 20.59 11.92
C GLU A 158 -15.72 20.62 11.01
N TYR A 159 -16.20 19.45 10.57
CA TYR A 159 -17.39 19.32 9.76
C TYR A 159 -18.63 19.84 10.48
N LEU A 160 -18.83 19.44 11.74
CA LEU A 160 -19.96 19.86 12.56
C LEU A 160 -19.96 21.37 12.82
N ASP A 161 -18.80 21.96 13.10
CA ASP A 161 -18.66 23.40 13.34
C ASP A 161 -19.02 24.20 12.07
N GLN A 162 -18.64 23.71 10.90
CA GLN A 162 -18.96 24.35 9.60
C GLN A 162 -20.42 24.15 9.21
N LEU A 163 -20.97 22.95 9.44
CA LEU A 163 -22.37 22.63 9.16
C LEU A 163 -23.34 23.48 10.01
N ASP A 164 -22.97 23.79 11.25
CA ASP A 164 -23.79 24.62 12.14
C ASP A 164 -23.67 26.13 11.82
N SER A 165 -22.64 26.57 11.09
CA SER A 165 -22.33 27.99 10.85
C SER A 165 -22.65 28.49 9.43
N GLU A 166 -22.69 27.63 8.42
CA GLU A 166 -22.99 27.99 7.04
C GLU A 166 -23.95 26.96 6.40
N ALA A 167 -25.00 27.44 5.71
CA ALA A 167 -25.89 26.60 4.92
C ALA A 167 -25.23 26.21 3.59
N HIS A 168 -24.08 25.55 3.67
CA HIS A 168 -23.46 24.89 2.53
C HIS A 168 -24.18 23.57 2.23
N ASP A 169 -24.14 23.14 0.98
CA ASP A 169 -24.49 21.76 0.66
C ASP A 169 -23.61 20.83 1.49
N ALA A 170 -24.26 20.06 2.37
CA ALA A 170 -23.61 19.16 3.31
C ALA A 170 -22.74 18.12 2.61
N TYR A 171 -23.06 17.78 1.35
CA TYR A 171 -22.26 16.89 0.52
C TYR A 171 -20.96 17.54 0.06
N GLN A 172 -21.01 18.74 -0.55
CA GLN A 172 -19.79 19.50 -0.91
C GLN A 172 -18.90 19.80 0.31
N LEU A 173 -19.51 20.12 1.45
CA LEU A 173 -18.76 20.32 2.69
C LEU A 173 -18.06 19.03 3.15
N ALA A 174 -18.72 17.88 3.02
CA ALA A 174 -18.14 16.59 3.40
C ALA A 174 -16.94 16.25 2.51
N LEU A 175 -17.04 16.48 1.19
CA LEU A 175 -15.93 16.33 0.24
C LEU A 175 -14.75 17.25 0.58
N GLN A 176 -15.02 18.50 0.91
CA GLN A 176 -13.98 19.46 1.27
C GLN A 176 -13.26 19.04 2.56
N VAL A 177 -14.01 18.70 3.61
CA VAL A 177 -13.41 18.32 4.90
C VAL A 177 -12.68 16.98 4.79
N SER A 178 -13.24 15.99 4.10
CA SER A 178 -12.55 14.71 3.89
C SER A 178 -11.26 14.89 3.08
N GLY A 179 -11.26 15.78 2.09
CA GLY A 179 -10.07 16.15 1.32
C GLY A 179 -9.00 16.88 2.15
N ASN A 180 -9.41 17.78 3.05
CA ASN A 180 -8.47 18.51 3.93
C ASN A 180 -7.79 17.61 4.97
N HIS A 181 -8.48 16.56 5.41
CA HIS A 181 -7.95 15.57 6.36
C HIS A 181 -7.39 14.32 5.70
N ALA A 182 -7.35 14.28 4.37
CA ALA A 182 -6.75 13.18 3.62
C ALA A 182 -5.24 13.13 3.85
N ILE A 183 -4.73 11.92 4.10
CA ILE A 183 -3.34 11.69 4.50
C ILE A 183 -2.59 11.12 3.30
N PHE A 184 -1.74 11.94 2.68
CA PHE A 184 -1.02 11.56 1.46
C PHE A 184 0.48 11.32 1.66
N ALA A 185 1.07 11.90 2.71
CA ALA A 185 2.51 11.79 2.91
C ALA A 185 2.85 10.40 3.49
N PRO A 186 3.87 9.71 2.93
CA PRO A 186 4.32 8.44 3.48
C PRO A 186 4.63 8.48 4.98
N GLU A 187 5.23 9.58 5.45
CA GLU A 187 5.58 9.82 6.86
C GLU A 187 4.36 9.84 7.79
N ASP A 188 3.19 10.25 7.28
CA ASP A 188 1.95 10.30 8.06
C ASP A 188 1.16 8.99 7.96
N ILE A 189 1.33 8.23 6.86
CA ILE A 189 0.70 6.93 6.64
C ILE A 189 1.43 5.82 7.41
N ALA A 190 2.77 5.86 7.45
CA ALA A 190 3.58 4.80 8.06
C ALA A 190 3.20 4.52 9.54
N PRO A 191 2.97 5.52 10.41
CA PRO A 191 2.50 5.29 11.77
C PRO A 191 1.11 4.63 11.84
N LEU A 192 0.24 4.88 10.86
CA LEU A 192 -1.08 4.23 10.78
C LEU A 192 -0.95 2.76 10.41
N VAL A 193 -0.04 2.44 9.48
CA VAL A 193 0.30 1.06 9.11
C VAL A 193 0.93 0.32 10.29
N ALA A 194 1.80 0.99 11.05
CA ALA A 194 2.42 0.42 12.25
C ALA A 194 1.38 0.13 13.35
N GLU A 195 0.37 0.99 13.51
CA GLU A 195 -0.72 0.78 14.46
C GLU A 195 -1.73 -0.29 13.98
N ASN A 196 -2.02 -0.31 12.68
CA ASN A 196 -2.94 -1.28 12.07
C ASN A 196 -2.36 -1.88 10.78
N PRO A 197 -1.59 -2.98 10.90
CA PRO A 197 -0.98 -3.63 9.74
C PRO A 197 -1.98 -4.20 8.72
N LEU A 198 -3.27 -4.31 9.07
CA LEU A 198 -4.30 -4.74 8.12
C LEU A 198 -4.50 -3.75 6.96
N LEU A 199 -4.00 -2.51 7.09
CA LEU A 199 -3.95 -1.55 5.97
C LEU A 199 -3.10 -2.07 4.80
N LEU A 200 -2.16 -3.00 5.05
CA LEU A 200 -1.38 -3.67 3.99
C LEU A 200 -2.24 -4.62 3.15
N GLY A 201 -3.40 -5.05 3.65
CA GLY A 201 -4.33 -5.89 2.92
C GLY A 201 -5.26 -5.11 1.99
N LEU A 202 -5.23 -3.76 2.01
CA LEU A 202 -6.03 -2.94 1.13
C LEU A 202 -5.59 -3.10 -0.33
N ARG A 203 -6.55 -2.97 -1.24
CA ARG A 203 -6.40 -3.10 -2.69
C ARG A 203 -6.97 -1.85 -3.36
N SER A 204 -6.68 -1.63 -4.64
CA SER A 204 -7.20 -0.44 -5.32
C SER A 204 -8.74 -0.45 -5.42
N ASP A 205 -9.34 -1.62 -5.68
CA ASP A 205 -10.79 -1.89 -5.68
C ASP A 205 -11.65 -0.78 -6.34
N ASP A 206 -11.17 -0.17 -7.44
CA ASP A 206 -11.81 0.96 -8.13
C ASP A 206 -12.03 2.23 -7.27
N VAL A 207 -11.44 2.28 -6.06
CA VAL A 207 -11.50 3.44 -5.15
C VAL A 207 -10.71 4.62 -5.70
N LEU A 208 -9.72 4.36 -6.55
CA LEU A 208 -8.86 5.35 -7.17
C LEU A 208 -9.19 5.51 -8.65
N ASP A 209 -9.13 6.74 -9.13
CA ASP A 209 -9.20 7.04 -10.55
C ASP A 209 -7.94 6.51 -11.26
N GLU A 210 -8.10 5.46 -12.07
CA GLU A 210 -7.03 4.83 -12.83
C GLU A 210 -6.34 5.81 -13.80
N GLU A 211 -7.05 6.79 -14.35
CA GLU A 211 -6.47 7.77 -15.28
C GLU A 211 -5.46 8.67 -14.59
N MET A 212 -5.71 9.02 -13.32
CA MET A 212 -4.82 9.87 -12.52
C MET A 212 -3.44 9.22 -12.31
N PHE A 213 -3.41 7.89 -12.22
CA PHE A 213 -2.18 7.13 -11.92
C PHE A 213 -1.69 6.26 -13.07
N SER A 214 -2.26 6.43 -14.28
CA SER A 214 -1.95 5.59 -15.45
C SER A 214 -2.10 4.09 -15.16
N GLY A 215 -3.08 3.73 -14.31
CA GLY A 215 -3.34 2.35 -13.89
C GLY A 215 -2.38 1.75 -12.86
N ASP A 216 -1.40 2.50 -12.33
CA ASP A 216 -0.39 1.97 -11.40
C ASP A 216 -0.16 2.89 -10.18
N PRO A 217 -1.16 3.04 -9.28
CA PRO A 217 -1.06 3.93 -8.13
C PRO A 217 0.02 3.47 -7.12
N PRO A 218 0.73 4.40 -6.46
CA PRO A 218 1.63 4.04 -5.36
C PRO A 218 0.88 3.39 -4.18
N ALA A 219 1.54 2.47 -3.48
CA ALA A 219 0.98 1.71 -2.36
C ALA A 219 0.36 2.59 -1.26
N GLY A 220 1.02 3.70 -0.90
CA GLY A 220 0.49 4.66 0.09
C GLY A 220 -0.77 5.39 -0.40
N ILE A 221 -0.91 5.62 -1.70
CA ILE A 221 -2.10 6.27 -2.27
C ILE A 221 -3.31 5.35 -2.18
N ILE A 222 -3.14 4.03 -2.33
CA ILE A 222 -4.22 3.06 -2.10
C ILE A 222 -4.75 3.19 -0.67
N ILE A 223 -3.87 3.18 0.33
CA ILE A 223 -4.27 3.37 1.73
C ILE A 223 -4.99 4.72 1.89
N SER A 224 -4.41 5.80 1.37
CA SER A 224 -4.97 7.15 1.46
C SER A 224 -6.39 7.23 0.90
N GLY A 225 -6.61 6.70 -0.31
CA GLY A 225 -7.92 6.68 -0.97
C GLY A 225 -8.99 5.98 -0.13
N HIS A 226 -8.67 4.80 0.42
CA HIS A 226 -9.57 4.08 1.33
C HIS A 226 -9.90 4.91 2.58
N LEU A 227 -8.90 5.50 3.23
CA LEU A 227 -9.13 6.28 4.45
C LEU A 227 -9.96 7.54 4.17
N THR A 228 -9.72 8.22 3.05
CA THR A 228 -10.50 9.39 2.62
C THR A 228 -11.94 9.00 2.29
N HIS A 229 -12.16 7.86 1.64
CA HIS A 229 -13.51 7.37 1.32
C HIS A 229 -14.30 7.02 2.59
N ILE A 230 -13.68 6.28 3.52
CA ILE A 230 -14.32 5.95 4.81
C ILE A 230 -14.68 7.22 5.59
N LEU A 231 -13.78 8.21 5.59
CA LEU A 231 -14.05 9.49 6.26
C LEU A 231 -15.21 10.23 5.59
N LEU A 232 -15.24 10.29 4.26
CA LEU A 232 -16.34 10.91 3.51
C LEU A 232 -17.69 10.28 3.88
N ASP A 233 -17.77 8.95 3.83
CA ASP A 233 -18.99 8.21 4.15
C ASP A 233 -19.45 8.51 5.59
N GLN A 234 -18.52 8.54 6.55
CA GLN A 234 -18.84 8.89 7.94
C GLN A 234 -19.40 10.32 8.07
N LEU A 235 -18.83 11.29 7.36
CA LEU A 235 -19.33 12.68 7.39
C LEU A 235 -20.73 12.79 6.77
N LEU A 236 -21.00 12.04 5.69
CA LEU A 236 -22.32 12.00 5.06
C LEU A 236 -23.37 11.34 5.98
N GLU A 237 -23.03 10.25 6.68
CA GLU A 237 -23.91 9.64 7.68
C GLU A 237 -24.26 10.63 8.81
N ILE A 238 -23.28 11.43 9.26
CA ILE A 238 -23.51 12.46 10.27
C ILE A 238 -24.47 13.53 9.74
N ALA A 239 -24.27 13.98 8.50
CA ALA A 239 -25.14 14.96 7.86
C ALA A 239 -26.57 14.46 7.70
N GLU A 240 -26.74 13.20 7.29
CA GLU A 240 -28.05 12.53 7.22
C GLU A 240 -28.72 12.51 8.60
N SER A 241 -27.97 12.12 9.64
CA SER A 241 -28.50 12.05 11.01
C SER A 241 -28.94 13.42 11.56
N LYS A 242 -28.33 14.51 11.06
CA LYS A 242 -28.70 15.90 11.37
C LYS A 242 -29.80 16.46 10.47
N GLY A 243 -30.24 15.71 9.46
CA GLY A 243 -31.24 16.15 8.49
C GLY A 243 -30.72 17.22 7.51
N ALA A 244 -29.40 17.29 7.33
CA ALA A 244 -28.76 18.28 6.47
C ALA A 244 -28.67 17.83 5.00
N LEU A 245 -28.98 16.57 4.70
CA LEU A 245 -29.00 16.03 3.35
C LEU A 245 -30.44 15.88 2.83
N ALA A 246 -30.69 16.41 1.62
CA ALA A 246 -31.99 16.29 0.97
C ALA A 246 -32.20 14.89 0.39
N HIS A 247 -33.41 14.36 0.53
CA HIS A 247 -33.80 13.05 -0.01
C HIS A 247 -34.89 13.22 -1.06
N ASP A 248 -34.84 12.40 -2.11
CA ASP A 248 -35.89 12.37 -3.11
C ASP A 248 -37.15 11.67 -2.58
N GLY A 249 -38.22 11.65 -3.38
CA GLY A 249 -39.48 10.99 -3.02
C GLY A 249 -39.38 9.46 -2.85
N GLU A 250 -38.25 8.86 -3.23
CA GLU A 250 -37.96 7.42 -3.10
C GLU A 250 -37.00 7.12 -1.93
N GLY A 251 -36.45 8.14 -1.28
CA GLY A 251 -35.54 8.02 -0.14
C GLY A 251 -34.06 7.96 -0.51
N HIS A 252 -33.70 8.24 -1.76
CA HIS A 252 -32.30 8.37 -2.18
C HIS A 252 -31.80 9.80 -1.92
N LEU A 253 -30.52 9.92 -1.62
CA LEU A 253 -29.83 11.20 -1.48
C LEU A 253 -29.92 12.01 -2.79
N ILE A 254 -30.44 13.24 -2.70
CA ILE A 254 -30.38 14.20 -3.80
C ILE A 254 -28.96 14.78 -3.80
N LEU A 255 -28.14 14.31 -4.73
CA LEU A 255 -26.87 14.95 -5.04
C LEU A 255 -27.18 16.27 -5.78
N PRO A 256 -26.63 17.41 -5.35
CA PRO A 256 -26.89 18.66 -6.03
C PRO A 256 -26.22 18.66 -7.41
N GLU A 257 -27.04 18.81 -8.45
CA GLU A 257 -26.58 19.03 -9.82
C GLU A 257 -26.21 20.51 -10.00
N GLY A 258 -25.08 20.92 -9.43
CA GLY A 258 -24.45 22.23 -9.69
C GLY A 258 -24.83 23.39 -8.76
N ASP A 259 -24.08 24.48 -8.86
CA ASP A 259 -24.05 25.65 -7.98
C ASP A 259 -25.39 26.41 -7.80
N ASP A 260 -26.45 26.05 -8.52
CA ASP A 260 -27.72 26.79 -8.54
C ASP A 260 -28.82 26.21 -7.64
N ASP A 261 -28.68 24.98 -7.13
CA ASP A 261 -29.72 24.33 -6.32
C ASP A 261 -29.33 24.24 -4.83
N ASN A 262 -29.38 25.38 -4.15
CA ASN A 262 -29.44 25.41 -2.69
C ASN A 262 -30.82 24.90 -2.24
N PRO A 263 -30.93 23.77 -1.53
CA PRO A 263 -32.22 23.34 -0.99
C PRO A 263 -32.68 24.35 0.06
N VAL A 264 -33.84 24.95 -0.18
CA VAL A 264 -34.51 25.79 0.82
C VAL A 264 -35.04 24.87 1.92
N ILE A 265 -34.35 24.88 3.06
CA ILE A 265 -34.83 24.27 4.30
C ILE A 265 -36.09 25.03 4.74
N HIS A 266 -37.22 24.33 4.87
CA HIS A 266 -38.46 24.85 5.45
C HIS A 266 -38.53 24.59 6.96
#